data_AF-A0A8D6UCS1-F1
#
_entry.id   AF-A0A8D6UCS1-F1
#
_cell.length_a   1.000
_cell.length_b   1.000
_cell.length_c   1.000
_cell.angle_alpha   90.00
_cell.angle_beta   90.00
_cell.angle_gamma   90.00
#
_symmetry.space_group_name_H-M   'P 1'
#
loop_
_entity.id
_entity.type
_entity.pdbx_description
1 polymer ?
#
loop_
_entity_poly.entity_id
_entity_poly.type
_entity_poly.pdbx_seq_one_letter_code
_entity_poly.pdbx_strand_id
1 'polypeptide(L)' 'MQPDLIITDEPISALDVSVRAQVLNLLKKFQKELGLTYLFIAHDLLVVRFISDRIAVI' A
#
# COMPACT_ATOMS: atom_id res chain seq x y z
N MET A 1 1.32 16.48 -13.62
CA MET A 1 0.99 15.13 -14.12
C MET A 1 0.36 14.36 -12.98
N GLN A 2 -0.77 13.70 -13.22
CA GLN A 2 -1.43 12.86 -12.24
C GLN A 2 -0.98 11.42 -12.53
N PRO A 3 -0.26 10.75 -11.63
CA PRO A 3 0.30 9.43 -11.92
C PRO A 3 -0.79 8.37 -11.92
N ASP A 4 -0.76 7.44 -12.87
CA ASP A 4 -1.69 6.29 -12.90
C ASP A 4 -1.20 5.11 -12.05
N LEU A 5 0.11 5.07 -11.74
CA LEU A 5 0.79 4.00 -11.03
C LEU A 5 1.75 4.55 -9.98
N ILE A 6 1.71 3.97 -8.79
CA ILE A 6 2.64 4.24 -7.70
C ILE A 6 3.26 2.92 -7.25
N ILE A 7 4.60 2.89 -7.25
CA ILE A 7 5.39 1.74 -6.78
C ILE A 7 6.00 2.13 -5.44
N THR A 8 5.85 1.27 -4.43
CA THR A 8 6.38 1.52 -3.09
C THR A 8 7.13 0.30 -2.58
N ASP A 9 8.37 0.51 -2.16
CA ASP A 9 9.21 -0.52 -1.54
C ASP A 9 9.27 -0.30 -0.03
N GLU A 10 8.67 -1.22 0.72
CA GLU A 10 8.54 -1.19 2.18
C GLU A 10 8.15 0.17 2.80
N PRO A 11 7.12 0.89 2.29
CA PRO A 11 6.88 2.29 2.65
C PRO A 11 6.45 2.53 4.11
N ILE A 12 6.22 1.46 4.87
CA ILE A 12 5.69 1.53 6.24
C ILE A 12 6.56 0.77 7.26
N SER A 13 7.75 0.29 6.88
CA SER A 13 8.60 -0.55 7.74
C SER A 13 9.08 0.16 9.01
N ALA A 14 9.31 1.47 8.96
CA ALA A 14 9.76 2.28 10.09
C ALA A 14 8.61 2.80 10.99
N LEU A 15 7.37 2.41 10.72
CA LEU A 15 6.20 2.95 11.42
C LEU A 15 5.68 1.97 12.48
N ASP A 16 5.26 2.54 13.61
CA ASP A 16 4.52 1.79 14.64
C ASP A 16 3.24 1.17 14.06
N VAL A 17 2.82 0.05 14.66
CA VAL A 17 1.66 -0.75 14.19
C VAL A 17 0.39 0.10 14.02
N SER A 18 0.12 1.03 14.93
CA SER A 18 -1.06 1.90 14.87
C SER A 18 -0.99 2.90 13.71
N VAL A 19 0.19 3.45 13.44
CA VAL A 19 0.42 4.42 12.35
C VAL A 19 0.37 3.71 10.99
N ARG A 20 0.89 2.48 10.90
CA ARG A 20 0.79 1.66 9.68
C ARG A 20 -0.65 1.52 9.20
N ALA A 21 -1.56 1.16 10.09
CA ALA A 21 -2.98 1.02 9.75
C ALA A 21 -3.60 2.33 9.23
N GLN A 22 -3.23 3.46 9.84
CA GLN A 22 -3.71 4.78 9.39
C GLN A 22 -3.19 5.13 7.99
N VAL A 23 -1.90 4.91 7.72
CA VAL A 23 -1.29 5.16 6.41
C VAL A 23 -1.91 4.25 5.35
N LEU A 24 -2.09 2.96 5.62
CA LEU A 24 -2.71 2.02 4.68
C LEU A 24 -4.15 2.41 4.34
N ASN A 25 -4.92 2.87 5.33
CA ASN A 25 -6.27 3.38 5.11
C ASN A 25 -6.28 4.64 4.23
N LEU A 26 -5.31 5.54 4.43
CA LEU A 26 -5.18 6.74 3.62
C LEU A 26 -4.83 6.41 2.16
N LEU A 27 -3.88 5.50 1.94
CA LEU A 27 -3.52 5.05 0.59
C LEU A 27 -4.71 4.40 -0.12
N LYS A 28 -5.47 3.56 0.58
CA LYS A 28 -6.69 2.93 0.02
C LYS A 28 -7.78 3.95 -0.32
N LYS A 29 -7.89 5.03 0.46
CA LYS A 29 -8.77 6.15 0.16
C LYS A 29 -8.32 6.86 -1.12
N PHE A 30 -7.05 7.21 -1.22
CA PHE A 30 -6.49 7.85 -2.41
C PHE A 30 -6.57 6.96 -3.65
N GLN A 31 -6.42 5.64 -3.51
CA GLN A 31 -6.66 4.69 -4.59
C GLN A 31 -8.02 4.91 -5.25
N LYS A 32 -9.07 5.04 -4.43
CA LYS A 32 -10.46 5.16 -4.89
C LYS A 32 -10.76 6.55 -5.42
N GLU A 33 -10.27 7.59 -4.76
CA GLU A 33 -10.53 8.98 -5.14
C GLU A 33 -9.79 9.39 -6.41
N LEU A 34 -8.59 8.85 -6.62
CA LEU A 34 -7.69 9.25 -7.71
C LEU A 34 -7.55 8.17 -8.80
N GLY A 35 -8.15 6.99 -8.63
CA GLY A 35 -8.05 5.89 -9.60
C GLY A 35 -6.65 5.28 -9.70
N LEU A 36 -5.87 5.32 -8.63
CA LEU A 36 -4.46 4.91 -8.64
C LEU A 36 -4.29 3.40 -8.66
N THR A 37 -3.30 2.93 -9.40
CA THR A 37 -2.77 1.57 -9.26
C THR A 37 -1.58 1.58 -8.29
N TYR A 38 -1.55 0.63 -7.35
CA TYR A 38 -0.44 0.46 -6.41
C TYR A 38 0.29 -0.86 -6.68
N LEU A 39 1.63 -0.80 -6.70
CA LEU A 39 2.51 -1.95 -6.57
C LEU A 39 3.24 -1.85 -5.23
N PHE A 40 2.82 -2.66 -4.27
CA PHE A 40 3.38 -2.71 -2.93
C PHE A 40 4.39 -3.87 -2.82
N ILE A 41 5.61 -3.56 -2.38
CA ILE A 41 6.63 -4.55 -2.01
C ILE A 41 6.77 -4.50 -0.48
N ALA A 42 6.56 -5.64 0.18
CA ALA A 42 6.67 -5.75 1.62
C ALA A 42 6.90 -7.21 2.03
N HIS A 43 7.60 -7.42 3.14
CA HIS A 43 7.80 -8.74 3.74
C HIS A 43 6.68 -9.16 4.71
N ASP A 44 5.82 -8.22 5.14
CA ASP A 44 4.72 -8.47 6.08
C ASP A 44 3.43 -8.88 5.36
N LEU A 45 3.08 -10.16 5.47
CA LEU A 45 1.86 -10.74 4.87
C LEU A 45 0.56 -10.11 5.37
N LEU A 46 0.49 -9.61 6.60
CA LEU A 46 -0.72 -8.96 7.13
C LEU A 46 -0.98 -7.64 6.40
N VAL A 47 0.08 -6.88 6.15
CA VAL A 47 0.04 -5.62 5.40
C VAL A 47 -0.36 -5.88 3.95
N VAL A 48 0.32 -6.83 3.29
CA VAL A 48 0.09 -7.15 1.87
C VAL A 48 -1.36 -7.59 1.65
N ARG A 49 -1.91 -8.42 2.56
CA ARG A 49 -3.29 -8.92 2.49
C ARG A 49 -4.35 -7.83 2.69
N PHE A 50 -4.02 -6.74 3.37
CA PHE A 50 -4.95 -5.64 3.63
C PHE A 50 -5.07 -4.66 2.46
N ILE A 51 -3.94 -4.35 1.82
CA ILE A 51 -3.85 -3.32 0.77
C ILE A 51 -4.01 -3.89 -0.63
N SER A 52 -3.63 -5.16 -0.87
CA SER A 52 -3.49 -5.69 -2.22
C SER A 52 -4.72 -6.47 -2.69
N ASP A 53 -5.14 -6.22 -3.93
CA ASP A 53 -6.18 -7.02 -4.60
C ASP A 53 -5.62 -8.35 -5.13
N ARG A 54 -4.33 -8.37 -5.49
CA ARG A 54 -3.59 -9.54 -5.97
C ARG A 54 -2.24 -9.60 -5.29
N ILE A 55 -1.76 -10.82 -5.02
CA ILE A 55 -0.50 -11.06 -4.34
C ILE A 55 0.37 -11.96 -5.21
N ALA A 56 1.63 -11.58 -5.40
CA ALA A 56 2.68 -12.41 -5.97
C ALA A 56 3.71 -12.70 -4.87
N VAL A 57 4.24 -13.92 -4.85
CA VAL A 57 5.28 -14.35 -3.90
C VAL A 57 6.52 -14.72 -4.72
N ILE A 58 7.67 -14.21 -4.29
CA ILE A 58 8.99 -14.40 -4.92
C ILE A 58 9.91 -15.08 -3.90
#